data_AF-A0A820P1C8-F1
#
_entry.id   AF-A0A820P1C8-F1
#
_cell.length_a   1.000
_cell.length_b   1.000
_cell.length_c   1.000
_cell.angle_alpha   90.00
_cell.angle_beta   90.00
_cell.angle_gamma   90.00
#
_symmetry.space_group_name_H-M   'P 1'
#
loop_
_entity.id
_entity.type
_entity.pdbx_description
1 polymer ?
#
loop_
_entity_poly.entity_id
_entity_poly.type
_entity_poly.pdbx_seq_one_letter_code
_entity_poly.pdbx_strand_id
1 'polypeptide(L)'
;PAYNNNSRPYGTFTARKLVTTQQWMSNANFSHDMAFAIMSPDGTGTHIQQKAGCGLGLLLNCPVNVNTTVFGYGEQTNNGETISTCAAKTQTPSILGFAFLFAIFTPNYDGSQITCNLEGGSSGGPWFQQYNANTMSGLIMGVMSFETTLAPGSRYAACFRQGNMGQLFANCQNA
;
A
#
# COMPACT_ATOMS: atom_id res chain seq x y z
N PRO A 1 14.27 -5.28 -3.63
CA PRO A 1 13.86 -4.04 -4.34
C PRO A 1 14.11 -4.19 -5.85
N ALA A 2 13.23 -3.63 -6.69
CA ALA A 2 13.24 -3.82 -8.15
C ALA A 2 13.37 -5.29 -8.58
N TYR A 3 12.63 -6.17 -7.90
CA TYR A 3 12.60 -7.59 -8.22
C TYR A 3 11.96 -7.81 -9.59
N ASN A 4 12.54 -8.70 -10.41
CA ASN A 4 11.98 -9.09 -11.70
C ASN A 4 12.49 -10.49 -12.10
N ASN A 5 11.64 -11.50 -12.10
CA ASN A 5 11.94 -12.87 -12.53
C ASN A 5 13.26 -13.41 -11.95
N ASN A 6 13.31 -13.62 -10.64
CA ASN A 6 14.52 -13.97 -9.88
C ASN A 6 15.67 -12.94 -9.88
N SER A 7 15.64 -11.90 -10.72
CA SER A 7 16.62 -10.81 -10.67
C SER A 7 16.38 -9.93 -9.45
N ARG A 8 17.43 -9.73 -8.66
CA ARG A 8 17.42 -8.94 -7.43
C ARG A 8 18.57 -7.92 -7.50
N PRO A 9 18.49 -6.91 -8.37
CA PRO A 9 19.61 -6.01 -8.66
C PRO A 9 20.12 -5.25 -7.43
N TYR A 10 19.24 -5.00 -6.44
CA TYR A 10 19.58 -4.35 -5.17
C TYR A 10 19.73 -5.33 -3.99
N GLY A 11 19.69 -6.64 -4.26
CA GLY A 11 19.73 -7.69 -3.25
C GLY A 11 18.41 -7.90 -2.51
N THR A 12 18.50 -8.66 -1.41
CA THR A 12 17.39 -9.00 -0.51
C THR A 12 17.67 -8.42 0.87
N PHE A 13 16.64 -7.87 1.50
CA PHE A 13 16.70 -7.29 2.83
C PHE A 13 15.73 -8.02 3.75
N THR A 14 16.19 -8.33 4.95
CA THR A 14 15.36 -8.97 5.98
C THR A 14 14.83 -7.90 6.92
N ALA A 15 13.55 -7.96 7.29
CA ALA A 15 13.00 -7.11 8.33
C ALA A 15 13.61 -7.50 9.69
N ARG A 16 14.14 -6.52 10.43
CA ARG A 16 14.51 -6.71 11.84
C ARG A 16 13.38 -6.37 12.80
N LYS A 17 12.39 -5.60 12.33
CA LYS A 17 11.24 -5.19 13.11
C LYS A 17 10.04 -4.89 12.23
N LEU A 18 8.87 -5.26 12.72
CA LEU A 18 7.58 -4.95 12.11
C LEU A 18 6.78 -4.11 13.11
N VAL A 19 6.19 -3.03 12.61
CA VAL A 19 5.45 -2.06 13.41
C VAL A 19 4.12 -1.80 12.73
N THR A 20 3.02 -1.92 13.48
CA THR A 20 1.68 -1.64 12.97
C THR A 20 0.89 -0.81 14.00
N THR A 21 -0.35 -0.48 13.67
CA THR A 21 -1.28 0.22 14.56
C THR A 21 -1.97 -0.77 15.51
N GLN A 22 -2.39 -0.29 16.68
CA GLN A 22 -3.12 -1.12 17.66
C GLN A 22 -4.46 -1.62 17.10
N GLN A 23 -5.11 -0.79 16.28
CA GLN A 23 -6.42 -1.01 15.68
C GLN A 23 -6.38 -2.17 14.69
N TRP A 24 -5.32 -2.24 13.87
CA TRP A 24 -5.07 -3.40 13.01
C TRP A 24 -4.76 -4.63 13.85
N MET A 25 -3.82 -4.51 14.79
CA MET A 25 -3.37 -5.64 15.62
C MET A 25 -4.49 -6.27 16.45
N SER A 26 -5.40 -5.47 17.00
CA SER A 26 -6.40 -5.96 17.96
C SER A 26 -7.72 -6.34 17.30
N ASN A 27 -8.09 -5.64 16.21
CA ASN A 27 -9.45 -5.68 15.67
C ASN A 27 -9.50 -5.89 14.15
N ALA A 28 -8.36 -6.08 13.48
CA ALA A 28 -8.29 -6.16 12.02
C ALA A 28 -9.03 -5.00 11.32
N ASN A 29 -8.92 -3.78 11.88
CA ASN A 29 -9.60 -2.62 11.33
C ASN A 29 -8.96 -2.20 10.00
N PHE A 30 -9.66 -2.40 8.88
CA PHE A 30 -9.16 -2.11 7.53
C PHE A 30 -8.76 -0.65 7.26
N SER A 31 -9.31 0.32 8.00
CA SER A 31 -8.83 1.72 7.94
C SER A 31 -7.39 1.90 8.43
N HIS A 32 -6.92 0.90 9.17
CA HIS A 32 -5.64 0.87 9.85
C HIS A 32 -4.74 -0.27 9.35
N ASP A 33 -5.13 -0.95 8.26
CA ASP A 33 -4.37 -2.04 7.64
C ASP A 33 -3.10 -1.53 6.95
N MET A 34 -2.12 -1.22 7.78
CA MET A 34 -0.84 -0.68 7.38
C MET A 34 0.22 -0.98 8.42
N ALA A 35 1.45 -1.09 7.95
CA ALA A 35 2.59 -1.37 8.79
C ALA A 35 3.86 -0.78 8.18
N PHE A 36 4.86 -0.59 9.03
CA PHE A 36 6.23 -0.36 8.62
C PHE A 36 7.07 -1.59 8.93
N ALA A 37 7.89 -1.97 7.96
CA ALA A 37 8.90 -2.98 8.13
C ALA A 37 10.27 -2.29 8.15
N ILE A 38 10.98 -2.39 9.28
CA ILE A 38 12.29 -1.81 9.46
C ILE A 38 13.32 -2.85 9.01
N MET A 39 14.05 -2.55 7.93
CA MET A 39 14.97 -3.48 7.29
C MET A 39 16.34 -3.52 7.98
N SER A 40 16.91 -4.69 8.21
CA SER A 40 18.34 -4.84 8.43
C SER A 40 19.14 -4.32 7.22
N PRO A 41 20.39 -3.88 7.42
CA PRO A 41 21.34 -3.81 6.30
C PRO A 41 21.44 -5.18 5.61
N ASP A 42 21.84 -5.18 4.35
CA ASP A 42 22.12 -6.42 3.63
C ASP A 42 23.42 -7.09 4.11
N GLY A 43 23.81 -8.21 3.49
CA GLY A 43 25.04 -8.95 3.83
C GLY A 43 26.35 -8.16 3.66
N THR A 44 26.30 -6.99 3.01
CA THR A 44 27.45 -6.08 2.88
C THR A 44 27.44 -4.95 3.92
N GLY A 45 26.43 -4.92 4.79
CA GLY A 45 26.23 -3.83 5.75
C GLY A 45 25.57 -2.58 5.16
N THR A 46 25.06 -2.66 3.92
CA THR A 46 24.47 -1.51 3.22
C THR A 46 22.98 -1.42 3.52
N HIS A 47 22.47 -0.22 3.82
CA HIS A 47 21.04 -0.01 4.04
C HIS A 47 20.24 0.04 2.73
N ILE A 48 18.98 -0.41 2.76
CA ILE A 48 18.09 -0.40 1.59
C ILE A 48 18.00 0.97 0.91
N GLN A 49 17.95 2.06 1.69
CA GLN A 49 17.85 3.43 1.18
C GLN A 49 19.10 3.87 0.40
N GLN A 50 20.27 3.29 0.70
CA GLN A 50 21.51 3.57 -0.01
C GLN A 50 21.56 2.84 -1.37
N LYS A 51 20.94 1.65 -1.48
CA LYS A 51 20.91 0.88 -2.74
C LYS A 51 19.75 1.28 -3.66
N ALA A 52 18.55 1.40 -3.12
CA ALA A 52 17.33 1.60 -3.88
C ALA A 52 16.86 3.06 -3.94
N GLY A 53 17.58 3.99 -3.29
CA GLY A 53 17.17 5.37 -3.13
C GLY A 53 16.32 5.60 -1.87
N CYS A 54 16.18 6.87 -1.49
CA CYS A 54 15.46 7.28 -0.28
C CYS A 54 14.16 8.01 -0.61
N GLY A 55 13.19 7.89 0.32
CA GLY A 55 12.08 8.80 0.55
C GLY A 55 11.14 9.04 -0.62
N LEU A 56 10.10 8.23 -0.74
CA LEU A 56 8.90 8.64 -1.46
C LEU A 56 8.12 9.58 -0.53
N GLY A 57 7.66 10.72 -1.06
CA GLY A 57 6.89 11.67 -0.26
C GLY A 57 5.59 11.03 0.22
N LEU A 58 5.11 11.43 1.38
CA LEU A 58 3.84 10.95 1.93
C LEU A 58 2.78 12.04 1.78
N LEU A 59 1.59 11.63 1.38
CA LEU A 59 0.42 12.49 1.35
C LEU A 59 -0.61 11.97 2.34
N LEU A 60 -0.98 12.82 3.28
CA LEU A 60 -2.07 12.52 4.20
C LEU A 60 -3.42 12.85 3.55
N ASN A 61 -4.47 12.29 4.15
CA ASN A 61 -5.87 12.51 3.81
C ASN A 61 -6.38 11.86 2.52
N CYS A 62 -5.52 11.16 1.77
CA CYS A 62 -5.90 10.19 0.74
C CYS A 62 -7.15 10.61 -0.07
N PRO A 63 -7.02 11.63 -0.92
CA PRO A 63 -8.18 12.28 -1.51
C PRO A 63 -8.97 11.31 -2.40
N VAL A 64 -10.27 11.56 -2.50
CA VAL A 64 -11.14 10.92 -3.49
C VAL A 64 -11.15 11.74 -4.78
N ASN A 65 -11.58 11.12 -5.89
CA ASN A 65 -11.67 11.76 -7.20
C ASN A 65 -10.32 12.30 -7.75
N VAL A 66 -9.19 11.67 -7.39
CA VAL A 66 -7.86 11.97 -7.95
C VAL A 66 -7.33 10.81 -8.78
N ASN A 67 -6.50 11.12 -9.77
CA ASN A 67 -5.77 10.09 -10.52
C ASN A 67 -4.69 9.49 -9.62
N THR A 68 -4.70 8.16 -9.53
CA THR A 68 -3.81 7.38 -8.69
C THR A 68 -3.14 6.31 -9.52
N THR A 69 -1.86 6.07 -9.25
CA THR A 69 -1.12 4.93 -9.80
C THR A 69 -0.75 4.00 -8.65
N VAL A 70 -1.14 2.74 -8.77
CA VAL A 70 -0.85 1.71 -7.78
C VAL A 70 0.17 0.74 -8.35
N PHE A 71 1.05 0.25 -7.48
CA PHE A 71 2.05 -0.75 -7.82
C PHE A 71 1.95 -1.94 -6.88
N GLY A 72 2.19 -3.15 -7.38
CA GLY A 72 2.25 -4.35 -6.56
C GLY A 72 2.73 -5.57 -7.35
N TYR A 73 3.11 -6.62 -6.65
CA TYR A 73 3.47 -7.91 -7.25
C TYR A 73 2.28 -8.87 -7.13
N GLY A 74 1.29 -8.69 -8.01
CA GLY A 74 0.07 -9.50 -8.01
C GLY A 74 0.28 -10.88 -8.65
N GLU A 75 -0.28 -11.92 -8.06
CA GLU A 75 -0.16 -13.32 -8.51
C GLU A 75 -0.67 -13.55 -9.94
N GLN A 76 -1.67 -12.77 -10.37
CA GLN A 76 -2.20 -12.81 -11.73
C GLN A 76 -1.19 -12.38 -12.80
N THR A 77 -0.18 -11.58 -12.42
CA THR A 77 0.86 -11.15 -13.35
C THR A 77 2.11 -11.97 -13.14
N ASN A 78 2.30 -12.96 -14.00
CA ASN A 78 3.49 -13.81 -14.00
C ASN A 78 3.76 -14.41 -12.60
N ASN A 79 2.72 -14.87 -11.90
CA ASN A 79 2.81 -15.45 -10.55
C ASN A 79 3.49 -14.54 -9.52
N GLY A 80 3.38 -13.21 -9.68
CA GLY A 80 4.02 -12.24 -8.78
C GLY A 80 5.52 -12.06 -9.03
N GLU A 81 6.07 -12.60 -10.12
CA GLU A 81 7.49 -12.49 -10.46
C GLU A 81 7.85 -11.13 -11.09
N THR A 82 6.86 -10.36 -11.50
CA THR A 82 7.01 -9.04 -12.09
C THR A 82 6.11 -8.03 -11.41
N ILE A 83 6.56 -6.78 -11.35
CA ILE A 83 5.74 -5.69 -10.84
C ILE A 83 4.61 -5.39 -11.82
N SER A 84 3.43 -5.12 -11.28
CA SER A 84 2.25 -4.72 -12.01
C SER A 84 1.81 -3.35 -11.54
N THR A 85 1.17 -2.61 -12.45
CA THR A 85 0.68 -1.27 -12.17
C THR A 85 -0.76 -1.09 -12.61
N CYS A 86 -1.43 -0.15 -11.98
CA CYS A 86 -2.81 0.16 -12.21
C CYS A 86 -3.03 1.66 -12.07
N ALA A 87 -3.50 2.29 -13.13
CA ALA A 87 -3.83 3.72 -13.12
C ALA A 87 -5.36 3.87 -13.11
N ALA A 88 -5.89 4.47 -12.06
CA ALA A 88 -7.32 4.62 -11.88
C ALA A 88 -7.64 5.87 -11.05
N LYS A 89 -8.89 6.32 -11.12
CA LYS A 89 -9.37 7.40 -10.28
C LYS A 89 -9.88 6.83 -8.95
N THR A 90 -9.45 7.43 -7.85
CA THR A 90 -9.97 7.10 -6.51
C THR A 90 -11.44 7.45 -6.40
N GLN A 91 -12.21 6.60 -5.72
CA GLN A 91 -13.65 6.67 -5.56
C GLN A 91 -14.01 6.48 -4.09
N THR A 92 -15.19 6.96 -3.72
CA THR A 92 -15.82 6.59 -2.44
C THR A 92 -16.06 5.08 -2.42
N PRO A 93 -15.66 4.36 -1.36
CA PRO A 93 -15.89 2.93 -1.24
C PRO A 93 -17.36 2.54 -1.39
N SER A 94 -17.62 1.51 -2.20
CA SER A 94 -18.95 1.03 -2.55
C SER A 94 -18.91 -0.43 -2.97
N ILE A 95 -20.00 -1.15 -2.73
CA ILE A 95 -20.23 -2.50 -3.25
C ILE A 95 -21.32 -2.40 -4.31
N LEU A 96 -21.06 -2.89 -5.52
CA LEU A 96 -21.97 -2.80 -6.67
C LEU A 96 -22.43 -1.34 -6.96
N GLY A 97 -21.57 -0.36 -6.67
CA GLY A 97 -21.90 1.07 -6.80
C GLY A 97 -22.71 1.66 -5.65
N PHE A 98 -23.04 0.88 -4.63
CA PHE A 98 -23.80 1.32 -3.46
C PHE A 98 -22.92 1.47 -2.22
N ALA A 99 -22.71 2.71 -1.77
CA ALA A 99 -21.94 3.01 -0.57
C ALA A 99 -22.58 2.43 0.71
N PHE A 100 -23.91 2.39 0.78
CA PHE A 100 -24.60 1.84 1.96
C PHE A 100 -24.33 0.34 2.13
N LEU A 101 -24.25 -0.43 1.04
CA LEU A 101 -23.91 -1.86 1.10
C LEU A 101 -22.51 -2.04 1.66
N PHE A 102 -21.55 -1.24 1.19
CA PHE A 102 -20.19 -1.29 1.70
C PHE A 102 -20.12 -0.98 3.21
N ALA A 103 -20.85 0.04 3.67
CA ALA A 103 -20.87 0.44 5.08
C ALA A 103 -21.46 -0.63 6.03
N ILE A 104 -22.29 -1.55 5.55
CA ILE A 104 -22.81 -2.67 6.35
C ILE A 104 -21.67 -3.64 6.70
N PHE A 105 -20.74 -3.89 5.78
CA PHE A 105 -19.66 -4.86 5.98
C PHE A 105 -18.39 -4.23 6.56
N THR A 106 -18.13 -2.97 6.22
CA THR A 106 -16.93 -2.25 6.67
C THR A 106 -17.35 -0.91 7.29
N PRO A 107 -18.02 -0.94 8.46
CA PRO A 107 -18.52 0.28 9.10
C PRO A 107 -17.37 1.20 9.49
N ASN A 108 -17.57 2.50 9.31
CA ASN A 108 -16.59 3.56 9.62
C ASN A 108 -15.27 3.46 8.84
N TYR A 109 -15.24 2.71 7.75
CA TYR A 109 -14.09 2.69 6.86
C TYR A 109 -13.87 4.06 6.23
N ASP A 110 -12.65 4.55 6.34
CA ASP A 110 -12.21 5.86 5.86
C ASP A 110 -11.12 5.76 4.77
N GLY A 111 -11.02 4.59 4.14
CA GLY A 111 -10.15 4.37 3.00
C GLY A 111 -10.75 4.83 1.66
N SER A 112 -10.04 4.51 0.57
CA SER A 112 -10.45 4.85 -0.80
C SER A 112 -10.58 3.58 -1.64
N GLN A 113 -11.38 3.65 -2.70
CA GLN A 113 -11.55 2.59 -3.69
C GLN A 113 -10.96 2.98 -5.05
N ILE A 114 -10.48 2.02 -5.82
CA ILE A 114 -10.24 2.15 -7.27
C ILE A 114 -10.81 0.94 -8.00
N THR A 115 -11.06 1.11 -9.31
CA THR A 115 -11.27 -0.01 -10.23
C THR A 115 -9.92 -0.50 -10.70
N CYS A 116 -9.57 -1.73 -10.33
CA CYS A 116 -8.25 -2.31 -10.57
C CYS A 116 -8.26 -3.84 -10.44
N ASN A 117 -7.50 -4.53 -11.29
CA ASN A 117 -7.42 -6.00 -11.33
C ASN A 117 -6.13 -6.55 -10.72
N LEU A 118 -5.45 -5.79 -9.86
CA LEU A 118 -4.29 -6.30 -9.12
C LEU A 118 -4.77 -7.19 -7.97
N GLU A 119 -4.61 -8.51 -8.06
CA GLU A 119 -5.13 -9.47 -7.06
C GLU A 119 -4.13 -9.77 -5.93
N GLY A 120 -4.27 -10.95 -5.30
CA GLY A 120 -3.43 -11.45 -4.21
C GLY A 120 -1.94 -11.27 -4.50
N GLY A 121 -1.17 -10.97 -3.46
CA GLY A 121 0.25 -10.60 -3.56
C GLY A 121 0.49 -9.10 -3.79
N SER A 122 -0.49 -8.34 -4.31
CA SER A 122 -0.35 -6.89 -4.45
C SER A 122 -0.59 -6.09 -3.16
N SER A 123 -1.10 -6.72 -2.10
CA SER A 123 -1.31 -6.11 -0.77
C SER A 123 -0.02 -5.49 -0.21
N GLY A 124 -0.14 -4.34 0.44
CA GLY A 124 0.97 -3.49 0.86
C GLY A 124 1.55 -2.61 -0.25
N GLY A 125 1.14 -2.82 -1.51
CA GLY A 125 1.56 -2.03 -2.67
C GLY A 125 1.19 -0.54 -2.53
N PRO A 126 2.11 0.40 -2.86
CA PRO A 126 1.88 1.81 -2.64
C PRO A 126 0.86 2.40 -3.63
N TRP A 127 -0.03 3.25 -3.13
CA TRP A 127 -0.91 4.09 -3.94
C TRP A 127 -0.30 5.48 -4.06
N PHE A 128 0.05 5.88 -5.28
CA PHE A 128 0.65 7.19 -5.56
C PHE A 128 -0.36 8.17 -6.13
N GLN A 129 -0.32 9.39 -5.60
CA GLN A 129 -0.82 10.57 -6.30
C GLN A 129 0.34 11.25 -7.04
N GLN A 130 0.05 11.80 -8.23
CA GLN A 130 1.02 12.54 -9.06
C GLN A 130 2.28 11.73 -9.39
N TYR A 131 2.13 10.43 -9.65
CA TYR A 131 3.27 9.61 -10.06
C TYR A 131 3.82 10.10 -11.42
N ASN A 132 5.11 10.42 -11.43
CA ASN A 132 5.85 10.77 -12.64
C ASN A 132 6.75 9.58 -13.02
N ALA A 133 6.43 8.96 -14.16
CA ALA A 133 7.17 7.80 -14.64
C ALA A 133 8.62 8.10 -15.06
N ASN A 134 8.92 9.35 -15.44
CA ASN A 134 10.28 9.74 -15.85
C ASN A 134 11.22 9.85 -14.66
N THR A 135 10.73 10.36 -13.53
CA THR A 135 11.51 10.52 -12.29
C THR A 135 11.26 9.41 -11.29
N MET A 136 10.33 8.50 -11.57
CA MET A 136 9.87 7.42 -10.69
C MET A 136 9.49 7.92 -9.29
N SER A 137 8.87 9.11 -9.23
CA SER A 137 8.56 9.81 -7.99
C SER A 137 7.09 10.17 -7.91
N GLY A 138 6.58 10.33 -6.68
CA GLY A 138 5.22 10.77 -6.41
C GLY A 138 4.98 10.81 -4.91
N LEU A 139 3.74 11.08 -4.51
CA LEU A 139 3.34 11.04 -3.11
C LEU A 139 2.54 9.78 -2.83
N ILE A 140 2.99 8.96 -1.89
CA ILE A 140 2.22 7.79 -1.42
C ILE A 140 1.13 8.28 -0.48
N MET A 141 -0.11 7.90 -0.77
CA MET A 141 -1.30 8.31 0.00
C MET A 141 -1.97 7.17 0.77
N GLY A 142 -1.51 5.93 0.56
CA GLY A 142 -2.03 4.74 1.19
C GLY A 142 -1.38 3.48 0.63
N VAL A 143 -1.81 2.33 1.13
CA VAL A 143 -1.38 1.01 0.65
C VAL A 143 -2.56 0.17 0.21
N MET A 144 -2.34 -0.69 -0.79
CA MET A 144 -3.29 -1.73 -1.18
C MET A 144 -3.58 -2.61 0.03
N SER A 145 -4.85 -2.74 0.42
CA SER A 145 -5.24 -3.50 1.61
C SER A 145 -6.00 -4.76 1.19
N PHE A 146 -7.26 -4.59 0.77
CA PHE A 146 -8.15 -5.73 0.53
C PHE A 146 -8.99 -5.59 -0.75
N GLU A 147 -9.65 -6.69 -1.07
CA GLU A 147 -10.66 -6.84 -2.11
C GLU A 147 -11.83 -7.68 -1.57
N THR A 148 -12.94 -7.71 -2.29
CA THR A 148 -14.10 -8.53 -1.92
C THR A 148 -14.76 -9.13 -3.16
N THR A 149 -15.26 -10.35 -3.02
CA THR A 149 -15.99 -11.07 -4.07
C THR A 149 -17.31 -10.39 -4.44
N LEU A 150 -17.85 -9.54 -3.57
CA LEU A 150 -19.08 -8.77 -3.81
C LEU A 150 -18.86 -7.56 -4.73
N ALA A 151 -17.61 -7.14 -4.94
CA ALA A 151 -17.26 -6.06 -5.85
C ALA A 151 -16.00 -6.44 -6.66
N PRO A 152 -16.11 -7.41 -7.59
CA PRO A 152 -14.99 -7.82 -8.43
C PRO A 152 -14.36 -6.63 -9.16
N GLY A 153 -13.03 -6.64 -9.31
CA GLY A 153 -12.29 -5.54 -9.93
C GLY A 153 -12.25 -4.24 -9.10
N SER A 154 -12.74 -4.25 -7.86
CA SER A 154 -12.56 -3.13 -6.92
C SER A 154 -11.44 -3.43 -5.94
N ARG A 155 -10.65 -2.39 -5.65
CA ARG A 155 -9.54 -2.44 -4.68
C ARG A 155 -9.67 -1.33 -3.66
N TYR A 156 -9.35 -1.66 -2.43
CA TYR A 156 -9.52 -0.75 -1.29
C TYR A 156 -8.18 -0.49 -0.63
N ALA A 157 -7.91 0.79 -0.34
CA ALA A 157 -6.68 1.24 0.30
C ALA A 157 -6.88 1.60 1.76
N ALA A 158 -5.97 1.14 2.61
CA ALA A 158 -5.75 1.78 3.91
C ALA A 158 -5.08 3.14 3.66
N CYS A 159 -5.86 4.20 3.82
CA CYS A 159 -5.45 5.56 3.53
C CYS A 159 -4.57 6.14 4.64
N PHE A 160 -3.53 6.88 4.28
CA PHE A 160 -2.70 7.59 5.25
C PHE A 160 -3.47 8.77 5.84
N ARG A 161 -3.67 8.72 7.16
CA ARG A 161 -4.34 9.74 7.96
C ARG A 161 -3.38 10.22 9.04
N GLN A 162 -3.57 11.43 9.55
CA GLN A 162 -2.71 11.95 10.62
C GLN A 162 -2.70 11.03 11.85
N GLY A 163 -3.85 10.44 12.21
CA GLY A 163 -3.97 9.53 13.35
C GLY A 163 -3.18 8.23 13.16
N ASN A 164 -3.46 7.48 12.09
CA ASN A 164 -2.81 6.18 11.88
C ASN A 164 -1.30 6.32 11.58
N MET A 165 -0.90 7.31 10.79
CA MET A 165 0.52 7.57 10.50
C MET A 165 1.26 8.09 11.72
N GLY A 166 0.65 8.98 12.51
CA GLY A 166 1.23 9.47 13.76
C GLY A 166 1.51 8.32 14.74
N GLN A 167 0.56 7.40 14.88
CA GLN A 167 0.74 6.20 15.69
C GLN A 167 1.85 5.28 15.15
N LEU A 168 1.91 5.04 13.83
CA LEU A 168 2.97 4.23 13.23
C LEU A 168 4.37 4.83 13.46
N PHE A 169 4.52 6.14 13.25
CA PHE A 169 5.80 6.82 13.50
C PHE A 169 6.20 6.76 14.97
N ALA A 170 5.25 7.00 15.89
CA ALA A 170 5.52 6.87 17.32
C ALA A 170 5.92 5.44 17.69
N ASN A 171 5.23 4.44 17.17
CA ASN A 171 5.56 3.04 17.41
C ASN A 171 6.94 2.67 16.85
N CYS A 172 7.36 3.26 15.73
CA CYS A 172 8.70 3.09 15.16
C CYS A 172 9.81 3.78 15.97
N GLN A 173 9.52 4.88 16.67
CA GLN A 173 10.50 5.56 17.52
C GLN A 173 10.73 4.81 18.84
N ASN A 174 9.69 4.15 19.35
CA ASN A 174 9.75 3.36 20.59
C ASN A 174 10.27 1.93 20.37
N ALA A 175 10.87 1.69 19.21
CA ALA A 175 11.05 0.36 18.65
C ALA A 175 12.51 -0.02 18.42
#